data_AF-A0A6J4K6C6-F1
#
_entry.id   AF-A0A6J4K6C6-F1
#
_cell.length_a   1.000
_cell.length_b   1.000
_cell.length_c   1.000
_cell.angle_alpha   90.00
_cell.angle_beta   90.00
_cell.angle_gamma   90.00
#
_symmetry.space_group_name_H-M   'P 1'
#
loop_
_entity.id
_entity.type
_entity.pdbx_description
1 polymer ?
#
loop_
_entity_poly.entity_id
_entity_poly.type
_entity_poly.pdbx_seq_one_letter_code
_entity_poly.pdbx_strand_id
1 'polypeptide(L)'
;MLILVVAGPAHHLSKLISVQQILEEAPLHNVWTAARSQAQPWRDELNDLVRALSGGFLFGIPLLHTMEMWWIGAFIEPWRLLVFLGVSFLLNLMLSHFAGFHKDAPLTSTTEEALEAMAIGLVGAAMTLLILGEIRPGVPLNAIVGKT
;
A
#
# COMPACT_ATOMS: atom_id res chain seq x y z
N MET A 1 -30.21 -34.11 -1.51
CA MET A 1 -29.36 -34.78 -0.50
C MET A 1 -27.92 -34.72 -0.98
N LEU A 2 -27.10 -33.92 -0.30
CA LEU A 2 -25.62 -33.84 -0.35
C LEU A 2 -24.93 -33.48 -1.69
N ILE A 3 -24.42 -32.25 -1.81
CA ILE A 3 -23.25 -31.94 -2.65
C ILE A 3 -22.09 -31.67 -1.70
N LEU A 4 -21.11 -32.57 -1.73
CA LEU A 4 -19.93 -32.61 -0.90
C LEU A 4 -18.83 -31.79 -1.59
N VAL A 5 -18.51 -30.60 -1.07
CA VAL A 5 -17.35 -29.81 -1.52
C VAL A 5 -16.12 -30.30 -0.77
N VAL A 6 -15.21 -30.91 -1.53
CA VAL A 6 -13.87 -31.31 -1.10
C VAL A 6 -12.98 -30.07 -0.98
N ALA A 7 -12.43 -29.81 0.21
CA ALA A 7 -11.25 -28.95 0.41
C ALA A 7 -10.48 -29.42 1.66
N GLY A 8 -9.17 -29.64 1.48
CA GLY A 8 -8.24 -30.28 2.42
C GLY A 8 -7.86 -29.50 3.69
N PRO A 9 -6.90 -30.01 4.48
CA PRO A 9 -7.05 -30.12 5.93
C PRO A 9 -6.43 -28.99 6.78
N ALA A 10 -7.04 -28.81 7.95
CA ALA A 10 -6.42 -28.40 9.22
C ALA A 10 -6.03 -26.92 9.45
N HIS A 11 -6.96 -25.98 9.24
CA HIS A 11 -7.10 -24.79 10.12
C HIS A 11 -8.48 -24.10 10.02
N HIS A 12 -9.46 -24.82 9.45
CA HIS A 12 -10.60 -24.24 8.74
C HIS A 12 -11.95 -24.62 9.39
N LEU A 13 -12.06 -24.51 10.72
CA LEU A 13 -13.33 -24.79 11.42
C LEU A 13 -14.13 -23.50 11.70
N SER A 14 -13.47 -22.38 11.97
CA SER A 14 -14.13 -21.07 12.16
C SER A 14 -14.78 -20.54 10.86
N LYS A 15 -14.16 -20.80 9.71
CA LYS A 15 -14.68 -20.38 8.40
C LYS A 15 -15.92 -21.17 7.95
N LEU A 16 -16.07 -22.42 8.39
CA LEU A 16 -17.24 -23.24 8.03
C LEU A 16 -18.50 -22.79 8.78
N ILE A 17 -18.35 -22.32 10.02
CA ILE A 17 -19.46 -21.76 10.82
C ILE A 17 -20.01 -20.51 10.13
N SER A 18 -19.14 -19.62 9.66
CA SER A 18 -19.58 -18.42 8.93
C SER A 18 -20.27 -18.76 7.61
N VAL A 19 -19.78 -19.74 6.84
CA VAL A 19 -20.40 -20.12 5.57
C VAL A 19 -21.76 -20.81 5.77
N GLN A 20 -21.91 -21.70 6.75
CA GLN A 20 -23.24 -22.29 7.07
C GLN A 20 -24.23 -21.24 7.57
N GLN A 21 -23.79 -20.32 8.44
CA GLN A 21 -24.65 -19.27 8.98
C GLN A 21 -25.12 -18.28 7.90
N ILE A 22 -24.24 -17.97 6.93
CA ILE A 22 -24.61 -17.17 5.75
C ILE A 22 -25.62 -17.90 4.85
N LEU A 23 -25.52 -19.22 4.72
CA LEU A 23 -26.45 -20.01 3.90
C LEU A 23 -27.83 -20.17 4.55
N GLU A 24 -27.93 -20.05 5.87
CA GLU A 24 -29.18 -20.22 6.62
C GLU A 24 -29.98 -18.90 6.74
N GLU A 25 -29.29 -17.75 6.78
CA GLU A 25 -29.92 -16.44 6.91
C GLU A 25 -30.10 -15.67 5.59
N ALA A 26 -29.34 -16.01 4.53
CA ALA A 26 -29.32 -15.21 3.30
C ALA A 26 -30.23 -15.78 2.19
N PRO A 27 -31.04 -14.92 1.52
CA PRO A 27 -31.85 -15.35 0.38
C PRO A 27 -30.93 -15.76 -0.79
N LEU A 28 -31.07 -17.00 -1.27
CA LEU A 28 -30.24 -17.74 -2.26
C LEU A 28 -29.71 -16.96 -3.49
N HIS A 29 -30.24 -15.77 -3.80
CA HIS A 29 -29.82 -14.92 -4.91
C HIS A 29 -28.52 -14.13 -4.64
N ASN A 30 -28.13 -13.89 -3.38
CA ASN A 30 -26.94 -13.11 -3.02
C ASN A 30 -25.72 -13.97 -2.61
N VAL A 31 -25.90 -15.28 -2.47
CA VAL A 31 -24.84 -16.24 -2.11
C VAL A 31 -23.80 -16.35 -3.22
N TRP A 32 -24.25 -16.34 -4.49
CA TRP A 32 -23.36 -16.39 -5.65
C TRP A 32 -22.49 -15.13 -5.78
N THR A 33 -22.98 -13.96 -5.34
CA THR A 33 -22.22 -12.71 -5.40
C THR A 33 -21.15 -12.64 -4.30
N ALA A 34 -21.46 -13.11 -3.09
CA ALA A 34 -20.49 -13.13 -1.99
C ALA A 34 -19.31 -14.09 -2.26
N ALA A 35 -19.57 -15.24 -2.91
CA ALA A 35 -18.52 -16.20 -3.26
C ALA A 35 -17.61 -15.74 -4.42
N ARG A 36 -18.11 -14.88 -5.32
CA ARG A 36 -17.36 -14.43 -6.52
C ARG A 36 -16.31 -13.38 -6.20
N SER A 37 -16.53 -12.54 -5.18
CA SER A 37 -15.55 -11.55 -4.69
C SER A 37 -14.29 -12.17 -4.10
N GLN A 38 -14.27 -13.48 -3.84
CA GLN A 38 -13.09 -14.15 -3.28
C GLN A 38 -12.12 -14.66 -4.35
N ALA A 39 -12.48 -14.57 -5.64
CA ALA A 39 -11.78 -15.29 -6.70
C ALA A 39 -10.61 -14.55 -7.37
N GLN A 40 -10.45 -13.22 -7.23
CA GLN A 40 -9.31 -12.48 -7.84
C GLN A 40 -8.62 -11.42 -6.94
N PRO A 41 -8.36 -11.66 -5.63
CA PRO A 41 -7.79 -10.64 -4.72
C PRO A 41 -6.49 -10.02 -5.25
N TRP A 42 -5.60 -10.84 -5.82
CA TRP A 42 -4.29 -10.41 -6.31
C TRP A 42 -4.36 -9.41 -7.47
N ARG A 43 -5.40 -9.45 -8.30
CA ARG A 43 -5.54 -8.53 -9.44
C ARG A 43 -5.98 -7.16 -8.98
N ASP A 44 -6.89 -7.12 -8.03
CA ASP A 44 -7.40 -5.87 -7.45
C ASP A 44 -6.27 -5.17 -6.68
N GLU A 45 -5.51 -5.92 -5.87
CA GLU A 45 -4.32 -5.43 -5.16
C GLU A 45 -3.28 -4.83 -6.12
N LEU A 46 -2.95 -5.55 -7.21
CA LEU A 46 -2.01 -5.07 -8.21
C LEU A 46 -2.52 -3.82 -8.92
N ASN A 47 -3.81 -3.74 -9.20
CA ASN A 47 -4.41 -2.58 -9.84
C ASN A 47 -4.36 -1.35 -8.93
N ASP A 48 -4.62 -1.52 -7.63
CA ASP A 48 -4.50 -0.45 -6.63
C ASP A 48 -3.05 0.03 -6.49
N LEU A 49 -2.08 -0.90 -6.48
CA LEU A 49 -0.66 -0.57 -6.48
C LEU A 49 -0.25 0.23 -7.73
N VAL A 50 -0.64 -0.22 -8.92
CA VAL A 50 -0.34 0.47 -10.18
C VAL A 50 -0.98 1.85 -10.22
N ARG A 51 -2.22 1.99 -9.73
CA ARG A 51 -2.91 3.28 -9.64
C ARG A 51 -2.20 4.23 -8.68
N ALA A 52 -1.78 3.75 -7.51
CA ALA A 52 -1.05 4.55 -6.53
C ALA A 52 0.30 5.04 -7.10
N LEU A 53 1.09 4.14 -7.70
CA LEU A 53 2.37 4.51 -8.34
C LEU A 53 2.17 5.46 -9.51
N SER A 54 1.17 5.24 -10.35
CA SER A 54 0.88 6.10 -11.50
C SER A 54 0.53 7.52 -11.04
N GLY A 55 -0.28 7.68 -9.99
CA GLY A 55 -0.58 8.99 -9.40
C GLY A 55 0.67 9.66 -8.84
N GLY A 56 1.49 8.92 -8.10
CA GLY A 56 2.76 9.42 -7.56
C GLY A 56 3.73 9.90 -8.64
N PHE A 57 3.91 9.11 -9.70
CA PHE A 57 4.81 9.45 -10.80
C PHE A 57 4.29 10.56 -11.72
N LEU A 58 2.97 10.67 -11.90
CA LEU A 58 2.36 11.74 -12.71
C LEU A 58 2.76 13.12 -12.21
N PHE A 59 2.84 13.31 -10.89
CA PHE A 59 3.31 14.55 -10.27
C PHE A 59 4.80 14.53 -9.99
N GLY A 60 5.35 13.38 -9.60
CA GLY A 60 6.74 13.23 -9.19
C GLY A 60 7.75 13.45 -10.32
N ILE A 61 7.53 12.89 -11.51
CA ILE A 61 8.49 12.99 -12.63
C ILE A 61 8.66 14.44 -13.09
N PRO A 62 7.60 15.23 -13.37
CA PRO A 62 7.75 16.63 -13.75
C PRO A 62 8.44 17.47 -12.67
N LEU A 63 8.08 17.26 -11.39
CA LEU A 63 8.72 17.95 -10.26
C LEU A 63 10.22 17.62 -10.19
N LEU A 64 10.56 16.35 -10.38
CA LEU A 64 11.94 15.86 -10.39
C LEU A 64 12.74 16.35 -11.61
N HIS A 65 12.12 16.82 -12.69
CA HIS A 65 12.85 17.46 -13.79
C HIS A 65 13.08 18.96 -13.59
N THR A 66 12.51 19.56 -12.54
CA THR A 66 12.79 20.96 -12.21
C THR A 66 14.16 21.09 -11.55
N MET A 67 14.92 22.10 -11.99
CA MET A 67 16.27 22.36 -11.46
C MET A 67 16.26 22.71 -9.97
N GLU A 68 15.18 23.33 -9.48
CA GLU A 68 15.01 23.68 -8.06
C GLU A 68 14.93 22.44 -7.17
N MET A 69 14.13 21.45 -7.55
CA MET A 69 13.90 20.25 -6.74
C MET A 69 15.16 19.38 -6.68
N TRP A 70 15.91 19.30 -7.79
CA TRP A 70 17.18 18.57 -7.85
C TRP A 70 18.23 19.15 -6.91
N TRP A 71 18.40 20.47 -6.95
CA TRP A 71 19.39 21.12 -6.12
C TRP A 71 19.04 20.97 -4.63
N ILE A 72 17.77 21.13 -4.28
CA ILE A 72 17.29 20.87 -2.91
C ILE A 72 17.57 19.41 -2.52
N GLY A 73 17.31 18.45 -3.40
CA GLY A 73 17.55 17.03 -3.14
C GLY A 73 19.02 16.67 -2.91
N ALA A 74 19.95 17.34 -3.60
CA ALA A 74 21.38 17.08 -3.47
C ALA A 74 22.02 17.67 -2.20
N PHE A 75 21.50 18.79 -1.69
CA PHE A 75 22.10 19.54 -0.57
C PHE A 75 21.29 19.48 0.74
N ILE A 76 20.20 18.72 0.78
CA ILE A 76 19.38 18.62 1.99
C ILE A 76 20.06 17.79 3.08
N GLU A 77 20.07 18.33 4.30
CA GLU A 77 20.61 17.60 5.45
C GLU A 77 19.73 16.38 5.81
N PRO A 78 20.32 15.24 6.23
CA PRO A 78 19.58 14.00 6.48
C PRO A 78 18.42 14.13 7.47
N TRP A 79 18.56 14.97 8.50
CA TRP A 79 17.51 15.18 9.49
C TRP A 79 16.26 15.85 8.89
N ARG A 80 16.44 16.72 7.88
CA ARG A 80 15.33 17.40 7.19
C ARG A 80 14.56 16.42 6.32
N LEU A 81 15.24 15.45 5.71
CA LEU A 81 14.61 14.33 5.00
C LEU A 81 13.74 13.49 5.95
N LEU A 82 14.23 13.20 7.15
CA LEU A 82 13.44 12.47 8.17
C LEU A 82 12.20 13.25 8.60
N VAL A 83 12.33 14.57 8.79
CA VAL A 83 11.17 15.43 9.08
C VAL A 83 10.18 15.42 7.92
N PHE A 84 10.66 15.56 6.68
CA PHE A 84 9.79 15.54 5.50
C PHE A 84 9.04 14.20 5.37
N LEU A 85 9.75 13.09 5.59
CA LEU A 85 9.18 11.75 5.64
C LEU A 85 8.10 11.63 6.74
N GLY A 86 8.37 12.15 7.94
CA GLY A 86 7.40 12.18 9.04
C GLY A 86 6.17 13.02 8.73
N VAL A 87 6.34 14.17 8.07
CA VAL A 87 5.22 15.01 7.61
C VAL A 87 4.41 14.30 6.53
N SER A 88 5.05 13.67 5.54
CA SER A 88 4.34 12.87 4.52
C SER A 88 3.53 11.73 5.12
N PHE A 89 4.07 11.04 6.13
CA PHE A 89 3.34 10.02 6.86
C PHE A 89 2.12 10.59 7.59
N LEU A 90 2.27 11.74 8.27
CA LEU A 90 1.16 12.41 8.96
C LEU A 90 0.08 12.87 7.98
N LEU A 91 0.46 13.36 6.80
CA LEU A 91 -0.47 13.74 5.73
C LEU A 91 -1.23 12.52 5.20
N ASN A 92 -0.56 11.38 4.99
CA ASN A 92 -1.21 10.12 4.61
C ASN A 92 -2.19 9.65 5.68
N LEU A 93 -1.81 9.75 6.96
CA LEU A 93 -2.67 9.39 8.08
C LEU A 93 -3.92 10.29 8.14
N MET A 94 -3.74 11.61 8.00
CA MET A 94 -4.86 12.55 7.92
C MET A 94 -5.73 12.24 6.71
N LEU A 95 -5.14 11.97 5.55
CA LEU A 95 -5.89 11.68 4.33
C LEU A 95 -6.69 10.38 4.45
N SER A 96 -6.11 9.30 4.97
CA SER A 96 -6.84 8.05 5.25
C SER A 96 -7.94 8.29 6.28
N HIS A 97 -7.69 9.10 7.32
CA HIS A 97 -8.71 9.45 8.30
C HIS A 97 -9.88 10.27 7.73
N PHE A 98 -9.60 11.24 6.84
CA PHE A 98 -10.63 12.09 6.23
C PHE A 98 -11.33 11.44 5.04
N ALA A 99 -10.62 10.61 4.26
CA ALA A 99 -11.17 9.87 3.13
C ALA A 99 -11.91 8.59 3.57
N GLY A 100 -11.66 8.12 4.79
CA GLY A 100 -12.39 7.04 5.44
C GLY A 100 -13.83 7.43 5.76
N PHE A 101 -14.75 7.20 4.82
CA PHE A 101 -16.20 7.37 4.97
C PHE A 101 -16.86 6.43 6.02
N HIS A 102 -16.10 5.83 6.92
CA HIS A 102 -16.58 4.96 7.98
C HIS A 102 -16.36 5.63 9.33
N LYS A 103 -17.46 6.08 9.94
CA LYS A 103 -17.50 6.78 11.23
C LYS A 103 -16.87 6.01 12.41
N ASP A 104 -16.58 4.70 12.23
CA ASP A 104 -16.26 3.78 13.31
C ASP A 104 -14.99 2.93 13.06
N ALA A 105 -14.15 3.28 12.07
CA ALA A 105 -12.91 2.53 11.83
C ALA A 105 -11.89 2.75 12.97
N PRO A 106 -11.32 1.68 13.56
CA PRO A 106 -10.32 1.81 14.62
C PRO A 106 -9.06 2.50 14.07
N LEU A 107 -8.43 3.37 14.88
CA LEU A 107 -7.23 4.12 14.49
C LEU A 107 -6.08 3.23 13.98
N THR A 108 -6.07 1.95 14.35
CA THR A 108 -5.08 0.96 13.91
C THR A 108 -5.18 0.64 12.42
N SER A 109 -6.39 0.57 11.84
CA SER A 109 -6.54 0.27 10.41
C SER A 109 -6.09 1.46 9.55
N THR A 110 -6.38 2.68 9.99
CA THR A 110 -5.90 3.92 9.34
C THR A 110 -4.38 4.00 9.32
N THR A 111 -3.70 3.54 10.38
CA THR A 111 -2.23 3.53 10.40
C THR A 111 -1.62 2.49 9.47
N GLU A 112 -2.27 1.34 9.30
CA GLU A 112 -1.83 0.29 8.37
C GLU A 112 -1.94 0.77 6.92
N GLU A 113 -3.06 1.39 6.55
CA GLU A 113 -3.26 2.00 5.23
C GLU A 113 -2.25 3.12 4.93
N ALA A 114 -2.00 4.00 5.91
CA ALA A 114 -1.00 5.06 5.77
C ALA A 114 0.43 4.50 5.62
N LEU A 115 0.74 3.42 6.34
CA LEU A 115 2.03 2.74 6.25
C LEU A 115 2.22 2.05 4.89
N GLU A 116 1.18 1.40 4.38
CA GLU A 116 1.18 0.79 3.05
C GLU A 116 1.42 1.84 1.95
N ALA A 117 0.67 2.94 1.97
CA ALA A 117 0.87 4.05 1.04
C ALA A 117 2.30 4.62 1.11
N MET A 118 2.84 4.74 2.32
CA MET A 118 4.22 5.19 2.55
C MET A 118 5.25 4.23 1.95
N ALA A 119 5.05 2.92 2.13
CA ALA A 119 5.92 1.88 1.57
C ALA A 119 5.93 1.91 0.04
N ILE A 120 4.76 2.06 -0.58
CA ILE A 120 4.63 2.19 -2.05
C ILE A 120 5.39 3.42 -2.55
N GLY A 121 5.25 4.56 -1.88
CA GLY A 121 5.98 5.79 -2.21
C GLY A 121 7.49 5.63 -2.08
N LEU A 122 7.97 4.96 -1.03
CA LEU A 122 9.39 4.72 -0.81
C LEU A 122 9.98 3.79 -1.88
N VAL A 123 9.27 2.72 -2.25
CA VAL A 123 9.65 1.82 -3.35
C VAL A 123 9.68 2.58 -4.67
N GLY A 124 8.67 3.41 -4.96
CA GLY A 124 8.64 4.25 -6.15
C GLY A 124 9.80 5.24 -6.24
N ALA A 125 10.16 5.87 -5.12
CA ALA A 125 11.32 6.75 -5.02
C ALA A 125 12.64 6.00 -5.24
N ALA A 126 12.82 4.85 -4.59
CA ALA A 126 14.01 4.00 -4.77
C ALA A 126 14.16 3.52 -6.21
N MET A 127 13.06 3.08 -6.85
CA MET A 127 13.05 2.73 -8.27
C MET A 127 13.46 3.90 -9.15
N THR A 128 12.94 5.09 -8.88
CA THR A 128 13.28 6.30 -9.65
C THR A 128 14.78 6.62 -9.53
N LEU A 129 15.33 6.59 -8.30
CA LEU A 129 16.76 6.84 -8.07
C LEU A 129 17.67 5.80 -8.73
N LEU A 130 17.25 4.53 -8.77
CA LEU A 130 17.96 3.47 -9.49
C LEU A 130 17.95 3.70 -11.00
N ILE A 131 16.80 4.06 -11.57
CA ILE A 131 16.65 4.33 -13.01
C ILE A 131 17.49 5.56 -13.41
N LEU A 132 17.54 6.57 -12.55
CA LEU A 132 18.34 7.79 -12.77
C LEU A 132 19.85 7.55 -12.62
N GLY A 133 20.25 6.42 -12.02
CA GLY A 133 21.65 6.06 -11.82
C GLY A 133 22.34 6.79 -10.67
N GLU A 134 21.57 7.47 -9.81
CA GLU A 134 22.10 8.19 -8.64
C GLU A 134 22.57 7.20 -7.56
N ILE A 135 21.78 6.15 -7.31
CA ILE A 135 22.16 5.06 -6.40
C ILE A 135 22.80 3.95 -7.24
N ARG A 136 24.14 3.87 -7.20
CA ARG A 136 24.86 2.76 -7.84
C ARG A 136 24.83 1.51 -6.96
N PRO A 137 24.41 0.34 -7.47
CA PRO A 137 24.51 -0.92 -6.74
C PRO A 137 25.99 -1.30 -6.60
N GLY A 138 26.58 -1.04 -5.43
CA GLY A 138 28.00 -1.34 -5.16
C GLY A 138 28.73 -0.33 -4.27
N VAL A 139 28.09 0.79 -3.92
CA VAL A 139 28.64 1.77 -2.97
C VAL A 139 28.33 1.31 -1.53
N PRO A 140 29.32 1.26 -0.62
CA PRO A 140 29.07 0.83 0.76
C PRO A 140 28.11 1.80 1.47
N LEU A 141 27.18 1.29 2.28
CA LEU A 141 26.10 2.07 2.92
C LEU A 141 26.61 3.28 3.73
N ASN A 142 27.82 3.20 4.28
CA ASN A 142 28.45 4.32 4.99
C ASN A 142 28.80 5.51 4.08
N ALA A 143 29.08 5.29 2.80
CA ALA A 143 29.31 6.34 1.82
C ALA A 143 28.00 6.93 1.28
N ILE A 144 26.88 6.22 1.43
CA ILE A 144 25.54 6.65 1.00
C ILE A 144 24.84 7.47 2.11
N VAL A 145 25.02 7.09 3.38
CA VAL A 145 24.30 7.71 4.52
C VAL A 145 25.00 8.96 5.05
N GLY A 146 26.25 9.21 4.67
CA GLY A 146 26.92 10.46 5.00
C GLY A 146 28.42 10.35 4.81
N LYS A 147 28.95 11.10 3.84
CA LYS A 147 30.35 11.48 3.86
C LYS A 147 30.51 12.54 4.96
N THR A 148 30.75 12.07 6.18
CA THR A 148 31.27 12.90 7.27
C THR A 148 32.61 13.52 6.86
#